data_AF-A0A1V5KLF5-F1
#
_entry.id   AF-A0A1V5KLF5-F1
#
_cell.length_a   1.000
_cell.length_b   1.000
_cell.length_c   1.000
_cell.angle_alpha   90.00
_cell.angle_beta   90.00
_cell.angle_gamma   90.00
#
_symmetry.space_group_name_H-M   'P 1'
#
loop_
_entity.id
_entity.type
_entity.pdbx_description
1 polymer ?
#
loop_
_entity_poly.entity_id
_entity_poly.type
_entity_poly.pdbx_seq_one_letter_code
_entity_poly.pdbx_strand_id
1 'polypeptide(L)'
;MKPLLTALLMAAGLEVGQVTTEPDSLNEHLRPLKPYLNKTYIGRFTQEPGQPATIDIARWERILNGQAIRMLHSVNDGEYGGETILFWDKARQSLVYHYFTTAGFFTNGTMILEGDKWVSHEMVSNNANGITEVRSTSRFFPDGRMHTVAEFKQNGQWVPGHTIDYVESPESRMIFR
;
A
#
# COMPACT_ATOMS: atom_id res chain seq x y z
N MET A 1 35.97 -34.46 -62.75
CA MET A 1 34.58 -34.69 -62.28
C MET A 1 34.48 -34.18 -60.85
N LYS A 2 33.47 -33.35 -60.55
CA LYS A 2 33.37 -32.47 -59.36
C LYS A 2 33.24 -33.23 -58.03
N PRO A 3 33.76 -32.71 -56.89
CA PRO A 3 33.44 -33.24 -55.58
C PRO A 3 32.06 -32.73 -55.12
N LEU A 4 31.22 -33.63 -54.61
CA LEU A 4 29.91 -33.31 -54.03
C LEU A 4 30.11 -32.89 -52.57
N LEU A 5 29.78 -31.63 -52.26
CA LEU A 5 29.83 -31.06 -50.92
C LEU A 5 28.50 -31.38 -50.21
N THR A 6 28.54 -32.23 -49.19
CA THR A 6 27.37 -32.50 -48.33
C THR A 6 27.26 -31.41 -47.28
N ALA A 7 26.29 -30.50 -47.45
CA ALA A 7 25.97 -29.48 -46.46
C ALA A 7 25.08 -30.09 -45.35
N LEU A 8 25.59 -30.09 -44.12
CA LEU A 8 24.86 -30.49 -42.92
C LEU A 8 24.07 -29.26 -42.42
N LEU A 9 22.75 -29.25 -42.60
CA LEU A 9 21.86 -28.24 -42.02
C LEU A 9 21.72 -28.50 -40.51
N MET A 10 22.31 -27.64 -39.68
CA MET A 10 21.94 -27.56 -38.26
C MET A 10 20.68 -26.72 -38.13
N ALA A 11 19.56 -27.36 -37.77
CA ALA A 11 18.36 -26.66 -37.34
C ALA A 11 18.54 -26.23 -35.87
N ALA A 12 18.79 -24.93 -35.64
CA ALA A 12 18.73 -24.34 -34.32
C ALA A 12 17.24 -24.22 -33.91
N GLY A 13 16.81 -25.06 -32.98
CA GLY A 13 15.50 -24.91 -32.34
C GLY A 13 15.51 -23.70 -31.42
N LEU A 14 14.60 -22.75 -31.64
CA LEU A 14 14.28 -21.73 -30.65
C LEU A 14 13.56 -22.40 -29.49
N GLU A 15 14.23 -22.56 -28.35
CA GLU A 15 13.57 -22.84 -27.09
C GLU A 15 12.78 -21.59 -26.67
N VAL A 16 11.47 -21.63 -26.89
CA VAL A 16 10.54 -20.67 -26.31
C VAL A 16 10.54 -20.92 -24.80
N GLY A 17 11.20 -20.03 -24.05
CA GLY A 17 11.20 -20.08 -22.59
C GLY A 17 9.77 -20.11 -22.06
N GLN A 18 9.43 -21.14 -21.29
CA GLN A 18 8.15 -21.21 -20.60
C GLN A 18 8.06 -20.03 -19.63
N VAL A 19 7.08 -19.16 -19.84
CA VAL A 19 6.71 -18.15 -18.84
C VAL A 19 6.08 -18.89 -17.68
N THR A 20 6.89 -19.21 -16.66
CA THR A 20 6.37 -19.66 -15.37
C THR A 20 5.71 -18.44 -14.73
N THR A 21 4.39 -18.36 -14.79
CA THR A 21 3.63 -17.49 -13.89
C THR A 21 4.00 -17.89 -12.47
N GLU A 22 4.75 -17.02 -11.77
CA GLU A 22 5.01 -17.23 -10.35
C GLU A 22 3.66 -17.49 -9.66
N PRO A 23 3.57 -18.51 -8.79
CA PRO A 23 2.35 -18.72 -8.04
C PRO A 23 2.04 -17.44 -7.28
N ASP A 24 0.77 -17.01 -7.40
CA ASP A 24 0.13 -15.89 -6.71
C ASP A 24 0.11 -16.14 -5.19
N SER A 25 1.32 -16.21 -4.65
CA SER A 25 1.64 -16.58 -3.30
C SER A 25 1.63 -15.30 -2.49
N LEU A 26 0.43 -14.88 -2.12
CA LEU A 26 0.20 -13.91 -1.07
C LEU A 26 -0.04 -14.67 0.23
N ASN A 27 0.62 -14.27 1.31
CA ASN A 27 0.39 -14.82 2.65
C ASN A 27 -1.11 -14.82 2.94
N GLU A 28 -1.61 -15.91 3.53
CA GLU A 28 -3.05 -16.11 3.70
C GLU A 28 -3.73 -15.01 4.53
N HIS A 29 -3.01 -14.45 5.50
CA HIS A 29 -3.51 -13.36 6.34
C HIS A 29 -3.58 -12.02 5.60
N LEU A 30 -2.89 -11.89 4.46
CA LEU A 30 -2.93 -10.70 3.58
C LEU A 30 -3.95 -10.84 2.45
N ARG A 31 -4.51 -12.04 2.22
CA ARG A 31 -5.48 -12.31 1.13
C ARG A 31 -6.68 -11.38 1.11
N PRO A 32 -7.26 -10.97 2.24
CA PRO A 32 -8.34 -10.00 2.25
C PRO A 32 -8.02 -8.68 1.52
N LEU A 33 -6.74 -8.28 1.45
CA LEU A 33 -6.29 -7.05 0.79
C LEU A 33 -5.92 -7.25 -0.69
N LYS A 34 -5.96 -8.49 -1.19
CA LYS A 34 -5.60 -8.85 -2.57
C LYS A 34 -6.30 -7.99 -3.64
N PRO A 35 -7.61 -7.66 -3.53
CA PRO A 35 -8.28 -6.85 -4.56
C PRO A 35 -7.68 -5.44 -4.76
N TYR A 36 -6.89 -4.97 -3.80
CA TYR A 36 -6.31 -3.63 -3.78
C TYR A 36 -4.86 -3.59 -4.28
N LEU A 37 -4.20 -4.76 -4.38
CA LEU A 37 -2.80 -4.85 -4.76
C LEU A 37 -2.57 -4.50 -6.22
N ASN A 38 -1.38 -3.97 -6.48
CA ASN A 38 -0.91 -3.57 -7.81
C ASN A 38 -1.76 -2.49 -8.48
N LYS A 39 -2.46 -1.69 -7.67
CA LYS A 39 -3.27 -0.54 -8.09
C LYS A 39 -2.77 0.78 -7.49
N THR A 40 -3.21 1.86 -8.12
CA THR A 40 -3.03 3.24 -7.65
C THR A 40 -4.40 3.82 -7.34
N TYR A 41 -4.49 4.59 -6.27
CA TYR A 41 -5.71 5.24 -5.80
C TYR A 41 -5.48 6.73 -5.62
N ILE A 42 -6.53 7.50 -5.82
CA ILE A 42 -6.59 8.91 -5.44
C ILE A 42 -7.52 9.05 -4.23
N GLY A 43 -6.95 9.49 -3.12
CA GLY A 43 -7.62 9.83 -1.87
C GLY A 43 -8.00 11.30 -1.84
N ARG A 44 -9.21 11.61 -1.43
CA ARG A 44 -9.69 12.97 -1.17
C ARG A 44 -10.02 13.12 0.30
N PHE A 45 -9.37 14.09 0.94
CA PHE A 45 -9.64 14.39 2.34
C PHE A 45 -10.96 15.13 2.44
N THR A 46 -11.77 14.77 3.44
CA THR A 46 -12.89 15.61 3.86
C THR A 46 -12.34 16.87 4.49
N GLN A 47 -12.90 18.02 4.11
CA GLN A 47 -12.45 19.33 4.57
C GLN A 47 -13.61 20.23 4.94
N GLU A 48 -13.29 21.21 5.78
CA GLU A 48 -14.19 22.32 6.05
C GLU A 48 -14.41 23.20 4.80
N PRO A 49 -15.60 23.79 4.63
CA PRO A 49 -15.89 24.66 3.51
C PRO A 49 -14.87 25.80 3.35
N GLY A 50 -14.33 25.97 2.14
CA GLY A 50 -13.38 27.04 1.81
C GLY A 50 -11.91 26.71 2.00
N GLN A 51 -11.57 25.51 2.50
CA GLN A 51 -10.19 25.01 2.52
C GLN A 51 -9.76 24.44 1.15
N PRO A 52 -8.46 24.51 0.81
CA PRO A 52 -7.94 23.95 -0.42
C PRO A 52 -7.90 22.43 -0.35
N ALA A 53 -8.36 21.77 -1.42
CA ALA A 53 -8.39 20.31 -1.51
C ALA A 53 -7.01 19.67 -1.20
N THR A 54 -7.03 18.62 -0.39
CA THR A 54 -5.88 17.79 -0.04
C THR A 54 -6.09 16.44 -0.72
N ILE A 55 -5.10 16.06 -1.51
CA ILE A 55 -5.14 14.86 -2.32
C ILE A 55 -3.98 13.97 -1.91
N ASP A 56 -4.27 12.68 -1.73
CA ASP A 56 -3.25 11.66 -1.58
C ASP A 56 -3.26 10.71 -2.78
N ILE A 57 -2.09 10.40 -3.32
CA ILE A 57 -1.92 9.31 -4.27
C ILE A 57 -1.36 8.12 -3.52
N ALA A 58 -2.15 7.04 -3.43
CA ALA A 58 -1.78 5.82 -2.73
C ALA A 58 -1.48 4.68 -3.72
N ARG A 59 -0.31 4.04 -3.60
CA ARG A 59 0.08 2.87 -4.41
C ARG A 59 0.26 1.65 -3.53
N TRP A 60 -0.42 0.56 -3.88
CA TRP A 60 -0.42 -0.70 -3.12
C TRP A 60 0.35 -1.78 -3.88
N GLU A 61 1.34 -2.39 -3.26
CA GLU A 61 2.25 -3.32 -3.94
C GLU A 61 2.47 -4.59 -3.12
N ARG A 62 2.46 -5.73 -3.81
CA ARG A 62 2.98 -6.98 -3.25
C ARG A 62 4.51 -6.89 -3.22
N ILE A 63 5.12 -7.17 -2.06
CA ILE A 63 6.57 -7.21 -1.91
C ILE A 63 7.01 -8.48 -1.16
N LEU A 64 8.31 -8.73 -1.08
CA LEU A 64 8.91 -9.84 -0.32
C LEU A 64 8.26 -11.20 -0.63
N ASN A 65 8.05 -11.50 -1.91
CA ASN A 65 7.38 -12.72 -2.37
C ASN A 65 6.02 -12.96 -1.69
N GLY A 66 5.27 -11.87 -1.45
CA GLY A 66 3.93 -11.89 -0.88
C GLY A 66 3.87 -12.12 0.63
N GLN A 67 4.99 -12.00 1.32
CA GLN A 67 5.00 -11.96 2.78
C GLN A 67 4.68 -10.57 3.35
N ALA A 68 4.71 -9.53 2.52
CA ALA A 68 4.35 -8.18 2.92
C ALA A 68 3.66 -7.39 1.79
N ILE A 69 2.96 -6.35 2.19
CA ILE A 69 2.38 -5.33 1.32
C ILE A 69 3.10 -4.02 1.59
N ARG A 70 3.48 -3.31 0.52
CA ARG A 70 3.94 -1.93 0.58
C ARG A 70 2.80 -1.01 0.20
N MET A 71 2.61 0.07 0.96
CA MET A 71 1.70 1.16 0.60
C MET A 71 2.51 2.46 0.57
N LEU A 72 2.57 3.10 -0.59
CA LEU A 72 3.19 4.41 -0.75
C LEU A 72 2.10 5.46 -0.75
N HIS A 73 2.37 6.60 -0.11
CA HIS A 73 1.51 7.78 -0.06
C HIS A 73 2.28 9.00 -0.56
N SER A 74 1.62 9.83 -1.36
CA SER A 74 2.13 11.10 -1.88
C SER A 74 1.01 12.11 -1.83
N VAL A 75 1.12 13.02 -0.88
CA VAL A 75 0.13 14.05 -0.59
C VAL A 75 0.53 15.35 -1.29
N ASN A 76 -0.45 15.97 -1.96
CA ASN A 76 -0.31 17.24 -2.66
C ASN A 76 0.94 17.32 -3.54
N ASP A 77 1.04 16.41 -4.52
CA ASP A 77 2.16 16.35 -5.46
C ASP A 77 3.55 16.21 -4.79
N GLY A 78 3.60 15.51 -3.65
CA GLY A 78 4.82 15.19 -2.92
C GLY A 78 5.24 16.22 -1.87
N GLU A 79 4.37 17.13 -1.46
CA GLU A 79 4.60 18.00 -0.28
C GLU A 79 4.79 17.18 1.00
N TYR A 80 4.05 16.09 1.11
CA TYR A 80 4.22 15.09 2.16
C TYR A 80 4.14 13.71 1.53
N GLY A 81 4.84 12.74 2.11
CA GLY A 81 4.72 11.36 1.67
C GLY A 81 5.07 10.39 2.77
N GLY A 82 4.82 9.13 2.47
CA GLY A 82 5.30 8.06 3.33
C GLY A 82 5.17 6.68 2.71
N GLU A 83 5.78 5.73 3.40
CA GLU A 83 5.85 4.33 3.00
C GLU A 83 5.46 3.44 4.18
N THR A 84 4.44 2.62 3.97
CA THR A 84 4.04 1.58 4.92
C THR A 84 4.51 0.22 4.44
N ILE A 85 5.06 -0.58 5.35
CA ILE A 85 5.29 -2.02 5.16
C ILE A 85 4.40 -2.79 6.12
N LEU A 86 3.41 -3.52 5.58
CA LEU A 86 2.42 -4.30 6.31
C LEU A 86 2.69 -5.80 6.14
N PHE A 87 2.73 -6.56 7.23
CA PHE A 87 3.01 -8.00 7.22
C PHE A 87 2.29 -8.71 8.36
N TRP A 88 2.19 -10.04 8.29
CA TRP A 88 1.61 -10.84 9.37
C TRP A 88 2.66 -11.18 10.43
N ASP A 89 2.42 -10.80 11.69
CA ASP A 89 3.23 -11.21 12.83
C ASP A 89 2.57 -12.41 13.52
N LYS A 90 3.22 -13.57 13.43
CA LYS A 90 2.75 -14.82 14.04
C LYS A 90 2.74 -14.77 15.56
N ALA A 91 3.66 -14.06 16.21
CA ALA A 91 3.69 -13.98 17.66
C ALA A 91 2.54 -13.12 18.20
N ARG A 92 2.18 -12.07 17.45
CA ARG A 92 1.08 -11.15 17.81
C ARG A 92 -0.29 -11.57 17.29
N GLN A 93 -0.35 -12.52 16.35
CA GLN A 93 -1.59 -12.94 15.69
C GLN A 93 -2.34 -11.74 15.08
N SER A 94 -1.60 -10.81 14.47
CA SER A 94 -2.15 -9.59 13.88
C SER A 94 -1.34 -9.20 12.64
N LEU A 95 -1.96 -8.43 11.75
CA LEU A 95 -1.17 -7.63 10.81
C LEU A 95 -0.46 -6.54 11.62
N VAL A 96 0.81 -6.35 11.32
CA VAL A 96 1.69 -5.34 11.90
C VAL A 96 2.23 -4.51 10.76
N TYR A 97 2.43 -3.22 11.01
CA TYR A 97 3.05 -2.35 10.03
C TYR A 97 3.98 -1.32 10.65
N HIS A 98 4.88 -0.84 9.81
CA HIS A 98 5.70 0.35 10.05
C HIS A 98 5.41 1.35 8.94
N TYR A 99 5.18 2.60 9.32
CA TYR A 99 4.98 3.72 8.38
C TYR A 99 6.07 4.76 8.58
N PHE A 100 6.78 5.08 7.52
CA PHE A 100 7.86 6.06 7.51
C PHE A 100 7.43 7.28 6.71
N THR A 101 7.79 8.48 7.17
CA THR A 101 7.29 9.71 6.56
C THR A 101 8.44 10.59 6.08
N THR A 102 8.17 11.41 5.05
CA THR A 102 9.11 12.45 4.60
C THR A 102 9.29 13.57 5.63
N ALA A 103 8.39 13.67 6.61
CA ALA A 103 8.47 14.62 7.73
C ALA A 103 9.40 14.15 8.88
N GLY A 104 10.08 13.01 8.72
CA GLY A 104 11.09 12.52 9.67
C GLY A 104 10.53 11.82 10.92
N PHE A 105 9.21 11.69 11.03
CA PHE A 105 8.56 10.86 12.04
C PHE A 105 8.16 9.50 11.45
N PHE A 106 7.87 8.52 12.32
CA PHE A 106 7.39 7.22 11.90
C PHE A 106 6.32 6.71 12.86
N THR A 107 5.52 5.75 12.39
CA THR A 107 4.59 5.02 13.24
C THR A 107 4.84 3.53 13.15
N ASN A 108 4.39 2.81 14.17
CA ASN A 108 4.26 1.38 14.12
C ASN A 108 2.93 0.99 14.74
N GLY A 109 2.24 0.07 14.10
CA GLY A 109 0.87 -0.25 14.48
C GLY A 109 0.46 -1.66 14.14
N THR A 110 -0.75 -1.96 14.56
CA THR A 110 -1.45 -3.20 14.24
C THR A 110 -2.68 -2.89 13.41
N MET A 111 -3.10 -3.85 12.59
CA MET A 111 -4.34 -3.78 11.82
C MET A 111 -5.07 -5.11 11.94
N ILE A 112 -6.36 -5.06 12.26
CA ILE A 112 -7.23 -6.22 12.41
C ILE A 112 -8.52 -6.04 11.61
N LEU A 113 -9.10 -7.14 11.14
CA LEU A 113 -10.38 -7.13 10.45
C LEU A 113 -11.50 -7.42 11.47
N GLU A 114 -12.35 -6.43 11.74
CA GLU A 114 -13.53 -6.53 12.59
C GLU A 114 -14.79 -6.43 11.74
N GLY A 115 -15.41 -7.58 11.43
CA GLY A 115 -16.55 -7.63 10.52
C GLY A 115 -16.16 -7.19 9.11
N ASP A 116 -16.70 -6.07 8.64
CA ASP A 116 -16.44 -5.46 7.33
C ASP A 116 -15.42 -4.30 7.37
N LYS A 117 -14.79 -4.06 8.53
CA LYS A 117 -13.91 -2.92 8.77
C LYS A 117 -12.53 -3.36 9.19
N TRP A 118 -11.53 -2.69 8.64
CA TRP A 118 -10.17 -2.75 9.17
C TRP A 118 -10.02 -1.71 10.26
N VAL A 119 -9.59 -2.15 11.43
CA VAL A 119 -9.29 -1.27 12.57
C VAL A 119 -7.78 -1.25 12.74
N SER A 120 -7.20 -0.06 12.72
CA SER A 120 -5.77 0.13 13.00
C SER A 120 -5.57 0.98 14.25
N HIS A 121 -4.45 0.70 14.93
CA HIS A 121 -3.95 1.51 16.04
C HIS A 121 -2.43 1.52 15.96
N GLU A 122 -1.86 2.72 15.99
CA GLU A 122 -0.44 2.96 15.89
C GLU A 122 0.06 3.97 16.90
N MET A 123 1.33 3.80 17.24
CA MET A 123 2.09 4.71 18.08
C MET A 123 2.97 5.56 17.19
N VAL A 124 2.99 6.87 17.45
CA VAL A 124 3.78 7.83 16.69
C VAL A 124 5.07 8.13 17.43
N SER A 125 6.18 8.08 16.71
CA SER A 125 7.52 8.39 17.22
C SER A 125 8.11 9.56 16.43
N ASN A 126 8.90 10.41 17.10
CA ASN A 126 9.64 11.53 16.49
C ASN A 126 8.78 12.60 15.80
N ASN A 127 7.51 12.78 16.18
CA ASN A 127 6.74 13.93 15.72
C ASN A 127 6.99 15.17 16.59
N ALA A 128 6.75 16.35 16.01
CA ALA A 128 6.81 17.64 16.70
C ALA A 128 5.44 18.23 17.02
N ASN A 129 4.34 17.56 16.65
CA ASN A 129 2.97 18.11 16.72
C ASN A 129 2.15 17.56 17.92
N GLY A 130 2.75 16.76 18.79
CA GLY A 130 2.14 16.28 20.03
C GLY A 130 1.14 15.13 19.83
N ILE A 131 1.07 14.55 18.63
CA ILE A 131 0.24 13.38 18.35
C ILE A 131 0.99 12.14 18.82
N THR A 132 0.52 11.41 19.82
CA THR A 132 1.24 10.22 20.35
C THR A 132 0.75 8.91 19.76
N GLU A 133 -0.51 8.87 19.35
CA GLU A 133 -1.16 7.68 18.80
C GLU A 133 -2.15 8.08 17.71
N VAL A 134 -2.39 7.18 16.77
CA VAL A 134 -3.45 7.31 15.77
C VAL A 134 -4.25 6.02 15.78
N ARG A 135 -5.56 6.13 15.70
CA ARG A 135 -6.43 4.99 15.42
C ARG A 135 -7.25 5.28 14.18
N SER A 136 -7.56 4.25 13.40
CA SER A 136 -8.40 4.41 12.22
C SER A 136 -9.34 3.24 12.00
N THR A 137 -10.45 3.52 11.34
CA THR A 137 -11.36 2.52 10.79
C THR A 137 -11.43 2.71 9.28
N SER A 138 -11.17 1.65 8.52
CA SER A 138 -11.19 1.66 7.07
C SER A 138 -12.18 0.63 6.54
N ARG A 139 -13.08 1.05 5.65
CA ARG A 139 -13.96 0.17 4.89
C ARG A 139 -13.42 0.01 3.48
N PHE A 140 -13.42 -1.23 3.02
CA PHE A 140 -12.91 -1.65 1.72
C PHE A 140 -14.10 -2.19 0.94
N PHE A 141 -14.55 -1.45 -0.07
CA PHE A 141 -15.77 -1.75 -0.79
C PHE A 141 -15.52 -2.72 -1.96
N PRO A 142 -16.51 -3.55 -2.34
CA PRO A 142 -16.38 -4.51 -3.45
C PRO A 142 -16.01 -3.88 -4.80
N ASP A 143 -16.34 -2.61 -5.01
CA ASP A 143 -16.01 -1.84 -6.21
C ASP A 143 -14.60 -1.23 -6.19
N GLY A 144 -13.78 -1.58 -5.20
CA GLY A 144 -12.40 -1.11 -5.03
C GLY A 144 -12.29 0.23 -4.31
N ARG A 145 -13.39 0.90 -3.96
CA ARG A 145 -13.33 2.12 -3.15
C ARG A 145 -12.86 1.82 -1.73
N MET A 146 -12.27 2.81 -1.09
CA MET A 146 -11.94 2.75 0.34
C MET A 146 -12.43 4.01 1.04
N HIS A 147 -12.90 3.86 2.27
CA HIS A 147 -13.27 4.98 3.14
C HIS A 147 -12.58 4.81 4.49
N THR A 148 -11.76 5.78 4.87
CA THR A 148 -10.97 5.75 6.10
C THR A 148 -11.33 6.92 6.98
N VAL A 149 -11.55 6.66 8.27
CA VAL A 149 -11.73 7.68 9.32
C VAL A 149 -10.68 7.44 10.39
N ALA A 150 -9.93 8.48 10.74
CA ALA A 150 -8.90 8.45 11.75
C ALA A 150 -9.22 9.39 12.93
N GLU A 151 -8.65 9.08 14.08
CA GLU A 151 -8.59 9.94 15.26
C GLU A 151 -7.15 10.02 15.75
N PHE A 152 -6.77 11.17 16.27
CA PHE A 152 -5.43 11.43 16.78
C PHE A 152 -5.49 11.57 18.28
N LYS A 153 -4.56 10.92 18.98
CA LYS A 153 -4.33 11.18 20.39
C LYS A 153 -3.36 12.32 20.51
N GLN A 154 -3.88 13.52 20.75
CA GLN A 154 -3.09 14.74 20.90
C GLN A 154 -3.24 15.25 22.34
N ASN A 155 -2.11 15.53 23.01
CA ASN A 155 -2.11 16.02 24.39
C ASN A 155 -2.91 15.10 25.36
N GLY A 156 -2.86 13.78 25.13
CA GLY A 156 -3.56 12.78 25.94
C GLY A 156 -5.05 12.60 25.64
N GLN A 157 -5.63 13.38 24.72
CA GLN A 157 -7.04 13.31 24.34
C GLN A 157 -7.19 12.84 22.90
N TRP A 158 -8.22 12.02 22.64
CA TRP A 158 -8.60 11.67 21.28
C TRP A 158 -9.38 12.82 20.65
N VAL A 159 -8.91 13.26 19.49
CA VAL A 159 -9.54 14.30 18.67
C VAL A 159 -9.81 13.77 17.27
N PRO A 160 -10.82 14.30 16.56
CA PRO A 160 -11.05 13.95 15.17
C PRO A 160 -9.79 14.13 14.32
N GLY A 161 -9.45 13.12 13.52
CA GLY A 161 -8.35 13.14 12.57
C GLY A 161 -8.88 13.27 11.14
N HIS A 162 -8.19 12.61 10.20
CA HIS A 162 -8.57 12.66 8.79
C HIS A 162 -9.73 11.73 8.45
N THR A 163 -10.59 12.17 7.54
CA THR A 163 -11.50 11.31 6.79
C THR A 163 -11.11 11.35 5.32
N ILE A 164 -10.90 10.20 4.69
CA ILE A 164 -10.40 10.12 3.31
C ILE A 164 -11.20 9.09 2.53
N ASP A 165 -11.67 9.50 1.34
CA ASP A 165 -12.30 8.62 0.36
C ASP A 165 -11.34 8.35 -0.80
N TYR A 166 -11.08 7.08 -1.06
CA TYR A 166 -10.22 6.62 -2.14
C TYR A 166 -11.01 5.97 -3.26
N VAL A 167 -10.63 6.31 -4.50
CA VAL A 167 -11.08 5.64 -5.72
C VAL A 167 -9.88 5.22 -6.54
N GLU A 168 -9.98 4.11 -7.26
CA GLU A 168 -8.91 3.64 -8.14
C GLU A 168 -8.62 4.70 -9.21
N SER A 169 -7.35 4.99 -9.44
CA SER A 169 -6.88 6.00 -10.39
C SER A 169 -5.55 5.54 -11.02
N PRO A 170 -5.61 4.70 -12.07
CA PRO A 170 -4.41 4.13 -12.70
C PRO A 170 -3.46 5.18 -13.31
N GLU A 171 -4.01 6.34 -13.70
CA GLU A 171 -3.25 7.43 -14.35
C GLU A 171 -2.55 8.36 -13.34
N SER A 172 -2.90 8.28 -12.06
CA SER A 172 -2.28 9.09 -11.02
C SER A 172 -0.80 8.70 -10.83
N ARG A 173 0.06 9.70 -10.66
CA ARG A 173 1.51 9.49 -10.52
C ARG A 173 1.95 9.69 -9.08
N MET A 174 2.82 8.80 -8.62
CA MET A 174 3.49 8.90 -7.32
C MET A 174 4.65 9.90 -7.43
N ILE A 175 4.66 10.93 -6.58
CA ILE A 175 5.70 11.97 -6.56
C ILE A 175 6.28 12.08 -5.14
N PHE A 176 7.60 12.01 -5.02
CA PHE A 176 8.33 12.36 -3.80
C PHE A 176 9.28 13.50 -4.12
N ARG A 177 9.35 14.50 -3.24
CA ARG A 177 10.23 15.68 -3.39
C ARG A 177 11.33 15.68 -2.34
#